data_AF-A0A7M5XBW0-F1
#
_entry.id   AF-A0A7M5XBW0-F1
#
_cell.length_a   1.000
_cell.length_b   1.000
_cell.length_c   1.000
_cell.angle_alpha   90.00
_cell.angle_beta   90.00
_cell.angle_gamma   90.00
#
_symmetry.space_group_name_H-M   'P 1'
#
loop_
_entity.id
_entity.type
_entity.pdbx_description
1 polymer ?
#
loop_
_entity_poly.entity_id
_entity_poly.type
_entity_poly.pdbx_seq_one_letter_code
_entity_poly.pdbx_strand_id
1 'polypeptide(L)'
;MAGAIKIIFALVFVAAVWSFSEAATCTDKMAGNLCQNLVTKHQCKTNDYVQKQCPKSCFNCGPPPPKPCQNTSPKCGTWKKYCRSIGNVRKMCPYSCGMCRSQAV
;
A
#
# COMPACT_ATOMS: atom_id res chain seq x y z
N MET A 1 19.28 -54.12 1.16
CA MET A 1 18.12 -53.29 1.55
C MET A 1 18.61 -51.92 2.04
N ALA A 2 19.17 -51.08 1.16
CA ALA A 2 19.81 -49.81 1.57
C ALA A 2 19.39 -48.59 0.73
N GLY A 3 18.57 -48.79 -0.31
CA GLY A 3 18.15 -47.73 -1.24
C GLY A 3 16.83 -47.03 -0.87
N ALA A 4 15.92 -47.71 -0.17
CA ALA A 4 14.58 -47.19 0.11
C ALA A 4 14.56 -46.07 1.17
N ILE A 5 15.50 -46.08 2.12
CA ILE A 5 15.55 -45.14 3.25
C ILE A 5 15.97 -43.73 2.80
N LYS A 6 16.83 -43.61 1.78
CA LYS A 6 17.30 -42.31 1.25
C LYS A 6 16.21 -41.54 0.50
N ILE A 7 15.28 -42.24 -0.15
CA ILE A 7 14.19 -41.63 -0.94
C ILE A 7 13.11 -41.04 -0.03
N ILE A 8 12.81 -41.72 1.10
CA ILE A 8 11.84 -41.25 2.09
C ILE A 8 12.31 -39.92 2.71
N PHE A 9 13.59 -39.79 3.04
CA PHE A 9 14.15 -38.54 3.57
C PHE A 9 14.06 -37.38 2.56
N ALA A 10 14.28 -37.66 1.27
CA ALA A 10 14.17 -36.64 0.22
C ALA A 10 12.72 -36.16 0.03
N LEU A 11 11.73 -37.06 0.11
CA LEU A 11 10.32 -36.72 -0.03
C LEU A 11 9.79 -35.90 1.15
N VAL A 12 10.27 -36.17 2.38
CA VAL A 12 9.88 -35.42 3.58
C VAL A 12 10.39 -33.97 3.53
N PHE A 13 11.61 -33.76 3.02
CA PHE A 13 12.17 -32.41 2.87
C PHE A 13 11.43 -31.58 1.81
N VAL A 14 10.99 -32.20 0.70
CA VAL A 14 10.18 -31.48 -0.30
C VAL A 14 8.83 -31.10 0.30
N ALA A 15 8.17 -31.98 1.06
CA ALA A 15 6.88 -31.64 1.69
C ALA A 15 6.99 -30.52 2.75
N ALA A 16 8.09 -30.45 3.51
CA ALA A 16 8.28 -29.43 4.54
C ALA A 16 8.52 -28.01 3.97
N VAL A 17 9.13 -27.90 2.79
CA VAL A 17 9.40 -26.61 2.12
C VAL A 17 8.15 -26.06 1.42
N TRP A 18 7.14 -26.90 1.19
CA TRP A 18 5.79 -26.48 0.74
C TRP A 18 4.90 -25.97 1.89
N SER A 19 5.49 -25.61 3.03
CA SER A 19 4.88 -24.68 4.00
C SER A 19 4.78 -23.30 3.33
N PHE A 20 3.84 -23.25 2.39
CA PHE A 20 3.46 -22.14 1.57
C PHE A 20 3.25 -20.95 2.49
N SER A 21 4.10 -19.96 2.31
CA SER A 21 4.02 -18.69 2.99
C SER A 21 2.66 -18.07 2.65
N GLU A 22 1.69 -18.22 3.57
CA GLU A 22 0.46 -17.44 3.56
C GLU A 22 0.86 -16.00 3.89
N ALA A 23 1.37 -15.30 2.88
CA ALA A 23 1.41 -13.86 2.92
C ALA A 23 -0.04 -13.43 3.09
N ALA A 24 -0.41 -13.07 4.32
CA ALA A 24 -1.71 -12.53 4.66
C ALA A 24 -2.01 -11.41 3.66
N THR A 25 -2.81 -11.72 2.64
CA THR A 25 -3.08 -10.79 1.57
C THR A 25 -3.86 -9.67 2.21
N CYS A 26 -3.25 -8.49 2.29
CA CYS A 26 -3.90 -7.32 2.82
C CYS A 26 -4.99 -6.89 1.84
N THR A 27 -6.19 -7.43 2.04
CA THR A 27 -7.37 -7.18 1.24
C THR A 27 -8.54 -6.85 2.15
N ASP A 28 -9.41 -5.96 1.69
CA ASP A 28 -10.68 -5.71 2.37
C ASP A 28 -11.55 -6.96 2.28
N LYS A 29 -12.18 -7.34 3.41
CA LYS A 29 -13.08 -8.50 3.52
C LYS A 29 -14.50 -8.16 3.07
N MET A 30 -14.88 -6.89 3.10
CA MET A 30 -16.19 -6.47 2.59
C MET A 30 -16.19 -6.38 1.07
N ALA A 31 -17.30 -6.82 0.47
CA ALA A 31 -17.50 -6.73 -0.97
C ALA A 31 -17.86 -5.29 -1.40
N GLY A 32 -17.44 -4.92 -2.61
CA GLY A 32 -17.83 -3.67 -3.27
C GLY A 32 -17.14 -2.42 -2.70
N ASN A 33 -17.81 -1.27 -2.86
CA ASN A 33 -17.32 0.05 -2.46
C ASN A 33 -17.67 0.44 -1.00
N LEU A 34 -18.11 -0.53 -0.19
CA LEU A 34 -18.54 -0.29 1.18
C LEU A 34 -17.40 0.26 2.04
N CYS A 35 -16.22 -0.35 1.91
CA CYS A 35 -15.02 0.10 2.61
C CYS A 35 -14.62 1.53 2.19
N GLN A 36 -14.68 1.89 0.91
CA GLN A 36 -14.44 3.28 0.49
C GLN A 36 -15.43 4.24 1.15
N ASN A 37 -16.73 3.94 1.16
CA ASN A 37 -17.74 4.83 1.77
C ASN A 37 -17.49 5.06 3.26
N LEU A 38 -17.12 4.00 3.97
CA LEU A 38 -16.83 4.04 5.42
C LEU A 38 -15.55 4.83 5.72
N VAL A 39 -14.51 4.71 4.88
CA VAL A 39 -13.31 5.55 4.96
C VAL A 39 -13.66 7.02 4.79
N THR A 40 -14.47 7.39 3.79
CA THR A 40 -14.89 8.77 3.54
C THR A 40 -15.70 9.35 4.71
N LYS A 41 -16.42 8.50 5.44
CA LYS A 41 -17.17 8.87 6.65
C LYS A 41 -16.32 8.87 7.93
N HIS A 42 -15.00 8.74 7.82
CA HIS A 42 -14.05 8.65 8.94
C HIS A 42 -14.34 7.50 9.93
N GLN A 43 -15.06 6.46 9.50
CA GLN A 43 -15.45 5.32 10.34
C GLN A 43 -14.28 4.42 10.72
N CYS A 44 -13.16 4.50 9.99
CA CYS A 44 -11.94 3.76 10.31
C CYS A 44 -11.36 4.11 11.70
N LYS A 45 -11.66 5.28 12.28
CA LYS A 45 -11.16 5.66 13.61
C LYS A 45 -12.16 5.42 14.74
N THR A 46 -13.45 5.39 14.41
CA THR A 46 -14.54 5.29 15.38
C THR A 46 -15.11 3.88 15.50
N ASN A 47 -14.87 3.00 14.52
CA ASN A 47 -15.49 1.69 14.46
C ASN A 47 -14.45 0.56 14.25
N ASP A 48 -14.20 -0.21 15.31
CA ASP A 48 -13.27 -1.36 15.30
C ASP A 48 -13.69 -2.45 14.30
N TYR A 49 -15.00 -2.62 14.07
CA TYR A 49 -15.50 -3.56 13.06
C TYR A 49 -15.03 -3.18 11.66
N VAL A 50 -15.02 -1.89 11.34
CA VAL A 50 -14.55 -1.39 10.04
C VAL A 50 -13.04 -1.58 9.90
N GLN A 51 -12.27 -1.42 10.97
CA GLN A 51 -10.83 -1.69 10.95
C GLN A 51 -10.50 -3.15 10.65
N LYS A 52 -11.25 -4.10 11.23
CA LYS A 52 -11.06 -5.55 11.01
C LYS A 52 -11.55 -6.02 9.65
N GLN A 53 -12.60 -5.41 9.14
CA GLN A 53 -13.22 -5.81 7.87
C GLN A 53 -12.61 -5.10 6.66
N CYS A 54 -12.09 -3.88 6.84
CA CYS A 54 -11.50 -3.08 5.78
C CYS A 54 -10.03 -2.71 6.10
N PRO A 55 -9.14 -3.69 6.39
CA PRO A 55 -7.80 -3.38 6.85
C PRO A 55 -6.92 -2.73 5.77
N LYS A 56 -7.20 -2.97 4.48
CA LYS A 56 -6.51 -2.33 3.35
C LYS A 56 -7.00 -0.89 3.15
N SER A 57 -8.31 -0.68 3.15
CA SER A 57 -8.93 0.63 2.94
C SER A 57 -8.72 1.58 4.13
N CYS A 58 -8.65 1.06 5.36
CA CYS A 58 -8.30 1.83 6.55
C CYS A 58 -6.79 1.97 6.78
N PHE A 59 -5.95 1.41 5.90
CA PHE A 59 -4.48 1.41 5.99
C PHE A 59 -3.93 0.76 7.26
N ASN A 60 -4.67 -0.20 7.83
CA ASN A 60 -4.22 -1.03 8.95
C ASN A 60 -3.29 -2.17 8.48
N CYS A 61 -3.28 -2.48 7.18
CA CYS A 61 -2.28 -3.33 6.56
C CYS A 61 -1.88 -2.78 5.19
N GLY A 62 -0.71 -3.19 4.71
CA GLY A 62 -0.20 -2.83 3.39
C GLY A 62 0.40 -1.41 3.31
N PRO A 63 1.07 -1.09 2.19
CA PRO A 63 1.61 0.24 1.99
C PRO A 63 0.47 1.25 1.87
N PRO A 64 0.56 2.42 2.54
CA PRO A 64 -0.43 3.47 2.37
C PRO A 64 -0.55 3.84 0.90
N PRO A 65 -1.74 4.22 0.41
CA PRO A 65 -1.92 4.62 -0.96
C PRO A 65 -0.94 5.76 -1.22
N PRO A 66 -0.35 5.79 -2.42
CA PRO A 66 0.49 6.91 -2.80
C PRO A 66 -0.35 8.17 -2.59
N LYS A 67 0.13 9.04 -1.69
CA LYS A 67 -0.52 10.34 -1.47
C LYS A 67 -0.71 10.98 -2.84
N PRO A 68 -1.90 11.54 -3.15
CA PRO A 68 -2.11 12.19 -4.43
C PRO A 68 -0.99 13.20 -4.62
N CYS A 69 -0.26 13.06 -5.74
CA CYS A 69 0.80 13.97 -6.11
C CYS A 69 0.15 15.30 -6.45
N GLN A 70 0.03 16.16 -5.45
CA GLN A 70 -0.63 17.45 -5.56
C GLN A 70 0.24 18.55 -4.99
N ASN A 71 0.09 19.73 -5.56
CA ASN A 71 0.70 20.94 -5.03
C ASN A 71 -0.05 21.34 -3.75
N THR A 72 0.70 21.60 -2.69
CA THR A 72 0.19 22.08 -1.41
C THR A 72 0.06 23.61 -1.38
N SER A 73 0.72 24.33 -2.30
CA SER A 73 0.68 25.79 -2.37
C SER A 73 0.02 26.29 -3.67
N PRO A 74 -0.82 27.34 -3.61
CA PRO A 74 -1.37 27.96 -4.82
C PRO A 74 -0.30 28.73 -5.63
N LYS A 75 0.84 29.08 -5.02
CA LYS A 75 1.93 29.83 -5.67
C LYS A 75 2.88 28.95 -6.48
N CYS A 76 2.57 27.66 -6.63
CA CYS A 76 3.42 26.72 -7.35
C CYS A 76 3.61 27.04 -8.84
N GLY A 77 2.70 27.81 -9.46
CA GLY A 77 2.89 28.34 -10.82
C GLY A 77 4.06 29.32 -10.90
N THR A 78 4.12 30.27 -9.97
CA THR A 78 5.18 31.29 -9.89
C THR A 78 6.53 30.69 -9.45
N TRP A 79 6.50 29.71 -8.55
CA TRP A 79 7.71 29.14 -7.97
C TRP A 79 8.33 27.99 -8.77
N LYS A 80 7.71 27.57 -9.88
CA LYS A 80 8.22 26.50 -10.74
C LYS A 80 9.68 26.66 -11.15
N LYS A 81 10.13 27.90 -11.39
CA LYS A 81 11.54 28.20 -11.72
C LYS A 81 12.52 27.89 -10.60
N TYR A 82 12.06 27.87 -9.34
CA TYR A 82 12.89 27.61 -8.16
C TYR A 82 12.92 26.13 -7.76
N CYS A 83 12.27 25.23 -8.52
CA CYS A 83 12.26 23.80 -8.21
C CYS A 83 13.66 23.19 -8.11
N ARG A 84 14.66 23.72 -8.83
CA ARG A 84 16.06 23.25 -8.78
C ARG A 84 16.87 23.86 -7.63
N SER A 85 16.46 25.03 -7.14
CA SER A 85 17.25 25.82 -6.18
C SER A 85 16.69 25.76 -4.76
N ILE A 86 15.37 25.57 -4.59
CA ILE A 86 14.70 25.64 -3.28
C ILE A 86 14.03 24.30 -2.98
N GLY A 87 14.60 23.56 -2.02
CA GLY A 87 14.04 22.29 -1.55
C GLY A 87 12.63 22.42 -0.97
N ASN A 88 12.28 23.58 -0.41
CA ASN A 88 10.92 23.85 0.08
C ASN A 88 9.88 23.93 -1.04
N VAL A 89 10.25 24.50 -2.19
CA VAL A 89 9.35 24.55 -3.36
C VAL A 89 9.08 23.13 -3.87
N ARG A 90 10.08 22.25 -3.86
CA ARG A 90 9.88 20.83 -4.19
C ARG A 90 8.91 20.11 -3.25
N LYS A 91 8.97 20.39 -1.95
CA LYS A 91 8.07 19.81 -0.95
C LYS A 91 6.63 20.32 -1.10
N MET A 92 6.47 21.61 -1.40
CA MET A 92 5.16 22.25 -1.54
C MET A 92 4.55 22.08 -2.93
N CYS A 93 5.37 21.89 -3.95
CA CYS A 93 4.97 21.90 -5.36
C CYS A 93 5.48 20.66 -6.12
N PRO A 94 5.31 19.43 -5.59
CA PRO A 94 5.91 18.25 -6.19
C PRO A 94 5.39 17.98 -7.60
N TYR A 95 4.12 18.32 -7.88
CA TYR A 95 3.52 18.22 -9.21
C TYR A 95 4.08 19.28 -10.18
N SER A 96 4.07 20.57 -9.81
CA SER A 96 4.60 21.64 -10.67
C SER A 96 6.09 21.51 -10.94
N CYS A 97 6.84 20.95 -9.99
CA CYS A 97 8.27 20.67 -10.12
C CYS A 97 8.56 19.38 -10.92
N GLY A 98 7.54 18.67 -11.40
CA GLY A 98 7.70 17.43 -12.14
C GLY A 98 8.30 16.29 -11.33
N MET A 99 8.27 16.38 -10.00
CA MET A 99 8.79 15.34 -9.11
C MET A 99 7.86 14.12 -9.06
N CYS A 100 6.60 14.29 -9.43
CA CYS A 100 5.68 13.20 -9.62
C CYS A 100 4.66 13.56 -10.72
N ARG A 101 4.23 12.53 -11.45
CA ARG A 101 3.09 12.64 -12.37
C ARG A 101 1.84 12.36 -11.53
N SER A 102 0.84 13.22 -11.62
CA SER A 102 -0.47 12.93 -11.04
C SER A 102 -0.92 11.58 -11.57
N GLN A 103 -1.09 10.62 -10.67
CA GLN A 103 -1.75 9.36 -11.01
C GLN A 103 -3.16 9.76 -11.35
N ALA A 104 -3.46 9.78 -12.66
CA ALA A 104 -4.82 9.91 -13.14
C ALA A 104 -5.59 8.74 -12.54
N VAL A 105 -6.50 9.06 -11.63
CA VAL A 105 -7.54 8.15 -11.15
C VAL A 105 -8.68 8.19 -12.16
#